data_AF-A0A0Q4HCZ2-F1
#
_entry.id   AF-A0A0Q4HCZ2-F1
#
_cell.length_a   1.000
_cell.length_b   1.000
_cell.length_c   1.000
_cell.angle_alpha   90.00
_cell.angle_beta   90.00
_cell.angle_gamma   90.00
#
_symmetry.space_group_name_H-M   'P 1'
#
loop_
_entity.id
_entity.type
_entity.pdbx_description
1 polymer ?
#
loop_
_entity_poly.entity_id
_entity_poly.type
_entity_poly.pdbx_seq_one_letter_code
_entity_poly.pdbx_strand_id
1 'polypeptide(L)'
;MVAVRFHCGHGADPADPTALALRRPCPLCMLITETHRSRGELLRKVAPPQRAALAAETRLGAEYQWLCPRGHDRFAATVNEMLTGTGCAKCRANAAAPAALREAGLAFMKPGLRTRTSMTEQRLRAMLGERIRLHHRVNAVHIARTFFGRSEVWPDILVPQLRIAIEYDDPGRSRRAHLGLKEASDLEKDEALAEVGWEVIRIRAGGLESLGANSIVCRALTPAVVEAVVDRMRQLRGGAAVDAIAVAASAAS
;
A
#
# COMPACT_ATOMS: atom_id res chain seq x y z
N MET A 1 -13.85 -34.42 -7.52
CA MET A 1 -13.22 -33.14 -7.93
C MET A 1 -12.23 -33.44 -9.03
N VAL A 2 -12.26 -32.72 -10.14
CA VAL A 2 -11.26 -32.87 -11.22
C VAL A 2 -9.95 -32.26 -10.75
N ALA A 3 -8.85 -33.01 -10.82
CA ALA A 3 -7.52 -32.50 -10.50
C ALA A 3 -7.09 -31.48 -11.56
N VAL A 4 -6.48 -30.36 -11.14
CA VAL A 4 -6.11 -29.26 -12.05
C VAL A 4 -4.63 -28.95 -11.91
N ARG A 5 -3.95 -28.84 -13.05
CA ARG A 5 -2.56 -28.37 -13.14
C ARG A 5 -2.52 -27.00 -13.83
N PHE A 6 -1.81 -26.06 -13.24
CA PHE A 6 -1.69 -24.70 -13.78
C PHE A 6 -0.35 -24.50 -14.51
N HIS A 7 -0.29 -23.52 -15.41
CA HIS A 7 0.93 -23.21 -16.17
C HIS A 7 2.14 -22.83 -15.30
N CYS A 8 1.90 -22.34 -14.08
CA CYS A 8 2.96 -22.09 -13.09
C CYS A 8 3.55 -23.36 -12.46
N GLY A 9 3.15 -24.56 -12.89
CA GLY A 9 3.65 -25.84 -12.39
C GLY A 9 3.05 -26.31 -11.05
N HIS A 10 2.02 -25.62 -10.54
CA HIS A 10 1.36 -25.95 -9.27
C HIS A 10 0.02 -26.66 -9.52
N GLY A 11 -0.46 -27.37 -8.49
CA GLY A 11 -1.71 -28.14 -8.53
C GLY A 11 -1.42 -29.64 -8.59
N ALA A 12 -2.14 -30.34 -9.47
CA ALA A 12 -2.00 -31.78 -9.66
C ALA A 12 -0.60 -32.19 -10.15
N ASP A 13 -0.23 -33.45 -9.87
CA ASP A 13 1.02 -34.06 -10.30
C ASP A 13 1.19 -33.94 -11.83
N PRO A 14 2.36 -33.50 -12.34
CA PRO A 14 2.68 -33.53 -13.77
C PRO A 14 2.43 -34.88 -14.45
N ALA A 15 2.62 -35.99 -13.72
CA ALA A 15 2.45 -37.35 -14.20
C ALA A 15 1.00 -37.85 -14.18
N ASP A 16 0.05 -37.12 -13.58
CA ASP A 16 -1.37 -37.53 -13.53
C ASP A 16 -2.03 -37.29 -14.91
N PRO A 17 -2.39 -38.37 -15.64
CA PRO A 17 -2.99 -38.25 -16.97
C PRO A 17 -4.45 -37.76 -16.91
N THR A 18 -5.08 -37.77 -15.74
CA THR A 18 -6.47 -37.35 -15.54
C THR A 18 -6.61 -35.87 -15.17
N ALA A 19 -5.49 -35.19 -14.94
CA ALA A 19 -5.48 -33.80 -14.54
C ALA A 19 -5.73 -32.83 -15.72
N LEU A 20 -6.64 -31.88 -15.51
CA LEU A 20 -6.89 -30.81 -16.47
C LEU A 20 -5.75 -29.78 -16.44
N ALA A 21 -5.09 -29.57 -17.58
CA ALA A 21 -4.04 -28.56 -17.73
C ALA A 21 -4.61 -27.19 -18.13
N LEU A 22 -4.43 -26.18 -17.26
CA LEU A 22 -4.81 -24.80 -17.53
C LEU A 22 -3.61 -23.95 -17.93
N ARG A 23 -3.79 -23.12 -18.96
CA ARG A 23 -2.75 -22.18 -19.45
C ARG A 23 -2.55 -20.96 -18.56
N ARG A 24 -3.45 -20.69 -17.62
CA ARG A 24 -3.32 -19.59 -16.65
C ARG A 24 -2.47 -19.99 -15.44
N PRO A 25 -1.78 -19.04 -14.77
CA PRO A 25 -1.21 -19.29 -13.45
C PRO A 25 -2.29 -19.61 -12.41
N CYS A 26 -1.91 -20.25 -11.31
CA CYS A 26 -2.83 -20.56 -10.22
C CYS A 26 -3.26 -19.28 -9.45
N PRO A 27 -4.42 -19.30 -8.77
CA PRO A 27 -4.90 -18.14 -8.01
C PRO A 27 -3.89 -17.61 -6.99
N LEU A 28 -3.17 -18.51 -6.30
CA LEU A 28 -2.11 -18.11 -5.37
C LEU A 28 -0.95 -17.39 -6.06
N CYS A 29 -0.45 -17.91 -7.20
CA CYS A 29 0.63 -17.24 -7.93
C CYS A 29 0.21 -15.87 -8.48
N MET A 30 -1.04 -15.74 -8.94
CA MET A 30 -1.59 -14.45 -9.35
C MET A 30 -1.55 -13.44 -8.19
N LEU A 31 -2.08 -13.80 -7.02
CA LEU A 31 -2.12 -12.90 -5.87
C LEU A 31 -0.73 -12.57 -5.31
N ILE A 32 0.20 -13.53 -5.31
CA ILE A 32 1.60 -13.30 -4.93
C ILE A 32 2.24 -12.26 -5.85
N THR A 33 2.03 -12.36 -7.17
CA THR A 33 2.53 -11.38 -8.14
C THR A 33 1.88 -10.00 -7.92
N GLU A 34 0.57 -9.95 -7.71
CA GLU A 34 -0.16 -8.69 -7.51
C GLU A 34 0.27 -7.97 -6.24
N THR A 35 0.55 -8.72 -5.17
CA THR A 35 1.03 -8.19 -3.89
C THR A 35 2.55 -7.97 -3.85
N HIS A 36 3.24 -8.12 -4.99
CA HIS A 36 4.69 -7.96 -5.13
C HIS A 36 5.51 -8.83 -4.14
N ARG A 37 5.04 -10.05 -3.90
CA ARG A 37 5.69 -11.03 -3.03
C ARG A 37 6.24 -12.21 -3.83
N SER A 38 6.85 -13.15 -3.13
CA SER A 38 7.29 -14.44 -3.70
C SER A 38 6.76 -15.61 -2.88
N ARG A 39 6.59 -16.77 -3.54
CA ARG A 39 6.25 -18.02 -2.83
C ARG A 39 7.31 -18.40 -1.79
N GLY A 40 8.58 -18.11 -2.06
CA GLY A 40 9.68 -18.30 -1.10
C GLY A 40 9.52 -17.48 0.18
N GLU A 41 8.93 -16.28 0.13
CA GLU A 41 8.59 -15.52 1.35
C GLU A 41 7.50 -16.21 2.17
N LEU A 42 6.48 -16.79 1.52
CA LEU A 42 5.42 -17.50 2.23
C LEU A 42 5.95 -18.78 2.87
N LEU A 43 6.80 -19.54 2.16
CA LEU A 43 7.44 -20.76 2.68
C LEU A 43 8.33 -20.49 3.91
N ARG A 44 8.95 -19.31 3.98
CA ARG A 44 9.70 -18.88 5.17
C ARG A 44 8.80 -18.55 6.36
N LYS A 45 7.55 -18.13 6.09
CA LYS A 45 6.58 -17.73 7.11
C LYS A 45 5.70 -18.88 7.59
N VAL A 46 5.47 -19.92 6.81
CA VAL A 46 4.67 -21.07 7.26
C VAL A 46 5.44 -21.94 8.26
N ALA A 47 4.73 -22.61 9.15
CA ALA A 47 5.31 -23.57 10.08
C ALA A 47 6.10 -24.64 9.31
N PRO A 48 7.31 -25.02 9.76
CA PRO A 48 8.20 -25.91 8.99
C PRO A 48 7.56 -27.21 8.49
N PRO A 49 6.73 -27.93 9.28
CA PRO A 49 6.10 -29.18 8.83
C PRO A 49 5.13 -29.00 7.63
N GLN A 50 4.62 -27.78 7.41
CA GLN A 50 3.61 -27.51 6.39
C GLN A 50 4.19 -26.90 5.10
N ARG A 51 5.52 -26.71 5.03
CA ARG A 51 6.19 -26.11 3.85
C ARG A 51 5.96 -26.89 2.57
N ALA A 52 6.04 -28.21 2.62
CA ALA A 52 5.82 -29.07 1.45
C ALA A 52 4.39 -28.93 0.91
N ALA A 53 3.38 -28.94 1.80
CA ALA A 53 1.99 -28.74 1.42
C ALA A 53 1.77 -27.35 0.81
N LEU A 54 2.29 -26.28 1.44
CA LEU A 54 2.16 -24.92 0.93
C LEU A 54 2.91 -24.73 -0.41
N ALA A 55 3.99 -25.47 -0.66
CA ALA A 55 4.74 -25.36 -1.92
C ALA A 55 3.86 -25.73 -3.13
N ALA A 56 3.00 -26.74 -3.00
CA ALA A 56 2.08 -27.18 -4.07
C ALA A 56 0.72 -26.43 -4.06
N GLU A 57 0.42 -25.66 -3.02
CA GLU A 57 -0.89 -25.04 -2.82
C GLU A 57 -1.27 -24.05 -3.94
N THR A 58 -2.56 -24.06 -4.29
CA THR A 58 -3.15 -23.19 -5.32
C THR A 58 -4.33 -22.37 -4.82
N ARG A 59 -4.94 -22.77 -3.70
CA ARG A 59 -6.16 -22.20 -3.12
C ARG A 59 -5.81 -21.07 -2.15
N LEU A 60 -6.50 -19.94 -2.30
CA LEU A 60 -6.33 -18.78 -1.41
C LEU A 60 -6.97 -18.98 -0.03
N GLY A 61 -8.04 -19.77 0.05
CA GLY A 61 -8.73 -20.09 1.30
C GLY A 61 -8.12 -21.26 2.09
N ALA A 62 -7.00 -21.83 1.64
CA ALA A 62 -6.35 -22.91 2.39
C ALA A 62 -5.72 -22.37 3.67
N GLU A 63 -5.97 -23.04 4.79
CA GLU A 63 -5.48 -22.64 6.11
C GLU A 63 -4.16 -23.32 6.46
N TYR A 64 -3.25 -22.55 7.05
CA TYR A 64 -1.96 -23.01 7.55
C TYR A 64 -1.64 -22.39 8.91
N GLN A 65 -0.67 -22.96 9.61
CA GLN A 65 -0.06 -22.35 10.78
C GLN A 65 1.11 -21.48 10.34
N TRP A 66 1.05 -20.20 10.66
CA TRP A 66 2.05 -19.20 10.25
C TRP A 66 2.88 -18.73 11.43
N LEU A 67 4.17 -18.52 11.20
CA LEU A 67 5.08 -17.82 12.08
C LEU A 67 4.80 -16.32 11.95
N CYS A 68 4.53 -15.64 13.06
CA CYS A 68 4.33 -14.20 13.05
C CYS A 68 5.62 -13.49 12.62
N PRO A 69 5.61 -12.64 11.57
CA PRO A 69 6.80 -11.89 11.15
C PRO A 69 7.35 -10.94 12.20
N ARG A 70 6.58 -10.62 13.25
CA ARG A 70 6.98 -9.78 14.38
C ARG A 70 7.55 -10.58 15.57
N GLY A 71 7.71 -11.90 15.42
CA GLY A 71 8.26 -12.75 16.49
C GLY A 71 7.24 -13.18 17.56
N HIS A 72 5.95 -12.89 17.38
CA HIS A 72 4.89 -13.49 18.21
C HIS A 72 4.72 -14.99 17.89
N ASP A 73 3.80 -15.63 18.62
CA ASP A 73 3.45 -17.04 18.44
C ASP A 73 2.91 -17.37 17.04
N ARG A 74 2.85 -18.69 16.80
CA ARG A 74 2.17 -19.25 15.63
C ARG A 74 0.68 -18.90 15.64
N PHE A 75 0.11 -18.73 14.47
CA PHE A 75 -1.32 -18.44 14.31
C PHE A 75 -1.89 -19.15 13.08
N ALA A 76 -3.15 -19.58 13.19
CA ALA A 76 -3.93 -20.08 12.06
C ALA A 76 -4.37 -18.91 11.19
N ALA A 77 -4.21 -19.04 9.88
CA ALA A 77 -4.79 -18.13 8.91
C ALA A 77 -4.85 -18.78 7.52
N THR A 78 -5.78 -18.34 6.70
CA THR A 78 -5.80 -18.66 5.27
C THR A 78 -4.61 -18.03 4.56
N VAL A 79 -4.25 -18.57 3.39
CA VAL A 79 -3.22 -17.97 2.53
C VAL A 79 -3.58 -16.52 2.15
N ASN A 80 -4.87 -16.24 1.91
CA ASN A 80 -5.35 -14.88 1.66
C ASN A 80 -5.07 -13.97 2.86
N GLU A 81 -5.50 -14.33 4.06
CA GLU A 81 -5.28 -13.53 5.27
C GLU A 81 -3.81 -13.33 5.61
N MET A 82 -2.93 -14.31 5.32
CA MET A 82 -1.48 -14.13 5.49
C MET A 82 -0.90 -13.13 4.49
N LEU A 83 -1.46 -13.03 3.29
CA LEU A 83 -1.03 -12.10 2.25
C LEU A 83 -1.62 -10.70 2.46
N THR A 84 -2.91 -10.58 2.74
CA THR A 84 -3.61 -9.29 2.74
C THR A 84 -4.04 -8.82 4.12
N GLY A 85 -4.04 -9.71 5.11
CA GLY A 85 -4.64 -9.45 6.40
C GLY A 85 -3.81 -8.61 7.36
N THR A 86 -4.43 -8.44 8.53
CA THR A 86 -4.00 -7.61 9.68
C THR A 86 -2.88 -8.24 10.51
N GLY A 87 -2.45 -9.47 10.18
CA GLY A 87 -1.50 -10.25 10.95
C GLY A 87 -2.15 -11.05 12.09
N CYS A 88 -1.36 -11.54 13.05
CA CYS A 88 -1.89 -12.37 14.14
C CYS A 88 -2.69 -11.56 15.19
N ALA A 89 -3.41 -12.25 16.07
CA ALA A 89 -4.22 -11.61 17.13
C ALA A 89 -3.39 -10.64 18.00
N LYS A 90 -2.17 -11.02 18.39
CA LYS A 90 -1.26 -10.15 19.16
C LYS A 90 -0.84 -8.91 18.37
N CYS A 91 -0.59 -9.03 17.06
CA CYS A 91 -0.30 -7.86 16.21
C CYS A 91 -1.46 -6.86 16.21
N ARG A 92 -2.70 -7.35 16.11
CA ARG A 92 -3.90 -6.50 16.13
C ARG A 92 -4.08 -5.83 17.49
N ALA A 93 -3.98 -6.60 18.58
CA ALA A 93 -4.11 -6.08 19.93
C ALA A 93 -3.05 -5.00 20.22
N ASN A 94 -1.79 -5.22 19.82
CA ASN A 94 -0.72 -4.25 20.00
C ASN A 94 -0.96 -2.96 19.20
N ALA A 95 -1.52 -3.05 17.99
CA ALA A 95 -1.82 -1.86 17.18
C ALA A 95 -2.95 -0.99 17.80
N ALA A 96 -3.86 -1.61 18.55
CA ALA A 96 -4.94 -0.93 19.26
C ALA A 96 -4.62 -0.64 20.73
N ALA A 97 -3.40 -0.95 21.20
CA ALA A 97 -3.03 -0.75 22.59
C ALA A 97 -2.93 0.76 22.91
N PRO A 98 -3.21 1.19 24.16
CA PRO A 98 -3.18 2.61 24.53
C PRO A 98 -1.87 3.34 24.19
N ALA A 99 -0.72 2.65 24.26
CA ALA A 99 0.56 3.23 23.86
C ALA A 99 0.62 3.51 22.34
N ALA A 100 0.23 2.55 21.51
CA ALA A 100 0.18 2.73 20.06
C ALA A 100 -0.83 3.81 19.65
N LEU A 101 -1.97 3.89 20.34
CA LEU A 101 -2.98 4.93 20.08
C LEU A 101 -2.47 6.34 20.40
N ARG A 102 -1.56 6.50 21.36
CA ARG A 102 -0.92 7.81 21.62
C ARG A 102 0.03 8.24 20.51
N GLU A 103 0.63 7.28 19.82
CA GLU A 103 1.53 7.52 18.70
C GLU A 103 0.79 7.62 17.36
N ALA A 104 -0.49 7.23 17.32
CA ALA A 104 -1.28 7.21 16.09
C ALA A 104 -1.37 8.61 15.46
N GLY A 105 -1.09 8.66 14.15
CA GLY A 105 -1.05 9.88 13.37
C GLY A 105 0.24 10.68 13.50
N LEU A 106 1.23 10.23 14.27
CA LEU A 106 2.57 10.81 14.24
C LEU A 106 3.30 10.43 12.95
N ALA A 107 3.81 11.45 12.25
CA ALA A 107 4.73 11.24 11.14
C ALA A 107 6.15 11.05 11.67
N PHE A 108 6.89 10.10 11.09
CA PHE A 108 8.25 9.80 11.48
C PHE A 108 9.14 9.44 10.29
N MET A 109 10.44 9.44 10.53
CA MET A 109 11.43 8.95 9.57
C MET A 109 11.61 7.45 9.79
N LYS A 110 11.32 6.64 8.77
CA LYS A 110 11.71 5.24 8.73
C LYS A 110 13.00 5.07 7.92
N PRO A 111 14.16 4.83 8.56
CA PRO A 111 15.42 4.66 7.86
C PRO A 111 15.39 3.43 6.95
N GLY A 112 16.03 3.52 5.79
CA GLY A 112 16.19 2.38 4.89
C GLY A 112 14.91 1.94 4.18
N LEU A 113 13.82 2.72 4.23
CA LEU A 113 12.66 2.52 3.37
C LEU A 113 13.09 2.77 1.91
N ARG A 114 13.49 1.69 1.21
CA ARG A 114 13.79 1.71 -0.22
C ARG A 114 12.50 1.68 -1.01
N THR A 115 11.74 2.77 -1.00
CA THR A 115 10.73 2.97 -2.05
C THR A 115 11.48 3.21 -3.34
N ARG A 116 11.10 2.52 -4.42
CA ARG A 116 11.56 2.91 -5.77
C ARG A 116 10.80 4.17 -6.11
N THR A 117 11.26 5.32 -5.62
CA THR A 117 10.64 6.60 -5.94
C THR A 117 10.70 6.78 -7.44
N SER A 118 9.54 6.85 -8.07
CA SER A 118 9.47 7.05 -9.52
C SER A 118 10.03 8.43 -9.88
N MET A 119 10.53 8.59 -11.11
CA MET A 119 10.90 9.92 -11.63
C MET A 119 9.73 10.90 -11.55
N THR A 120 8.49 10.41 -11.61
CA THR A 120 7.28 11.21 -11.50
C THR A 120 7.06 11.71 -10.08
N GLU A 121 7.21 10.86 -9.06
CA GLU A 121 7.16 11.28 -7.65
C GLU A 121 8.26 12.31 -7.33
N GLN A 122 9.47 12.12 -7.88
CA GLN A 122 10.56 13.08 -7.71
C GLN A 122 10.22 14.45 -8.33
N ARG A 123 9.64 14.45 -9.54
CA ARG A 123 9.16 15.68 -10.20
C ARG A 123 8.03 16.34 -9.41
N LEU A 124 7.06 15.56 -8.93
CA LEU A 124 5.97 16.06 -8.08
C LEU A 124 6.52 16.72 -6.82
N ARG A 125 7.47 16.08 -6.14
CA ARG A 125 8.13 16.63 -4.96
C ARG A 125 8.88 17.93 -5.26
N ALA A 126 9.60 18.00 -6.38
CA ALA A 126 10.30 19.21 -6.79
C ALA A 126 9.32 20.36 -7.04
N MET A 127 8.28 20.13 -7.84
CA MET A 127 7.29 21.14 -8.17
C MET A 127 6.49 21.61 -6.95
N LEU A 128 6.09 20.70 -6.06
CA LEU A 128 5.48 21.09 -4.78
C LEU A 128 6.45 21.87 -3.89
N GLY A 129 7.73 21.50 -3.89
CA GLY A 129 8.79 22.20 -3.16
C GLY A 129 9.00 23.66 -3.61
N GLU A 130 8.59 24.01 -4.82
CA GLU A 130 8.58 25.40 -5.30
C GLU A 130 7.40 26.22 -4.75
N ARG A 131 6.32 25.56 -4.28
CA ARG A 131 5.11 26.22 -3.75
C ARG A 131 5.04 26.21 -2.24
N ILE A 132 5.44 25.11 -1.62
CA ILE A 132 5.34 24.89 -0.17
C ILE A 132 6.62 24.26 0.38
N ARG A 133 6.92 24.57 1.65
CA ARG A 133 8.05 24.04 2.40
C ARG A 133 7.77 22.59 2.80
N LEU A 134 8.25 21.66 1.98
CA LEU A 134 8.15 20.23 2.25
C LEU A 134 9.11 19.79 3.36
N HIS A 135 8.61 19.01 4.31
CA HIS A 135 9.42 18.41 5.37
C HIS A 135 10.07 17.11 4.86
N HIS A 136 11.39 17.04 4.87
CA HIS A 136 12.15 15.90 4.30
C HIS A 136 12.56 14.84 5.34
N ARG A 137 12.26 15.07 6.63
CA ARG A 137 12.64 14.16 7.74
C ARG A 137 11.52 13.21 8.15
N VAL A 138 10.55 12.95 7.28
CA VAL A 138 9.43 12.03 7.54
C VAL A 138 9.03 11.33 6.24
N ASN A 139 8.70 10.05 6.32
CA ASN A 139 8.22 9.24 5.19
C ASN A 139 7.18 8.19 5.60
N ALA A 140 6.76 8.19 6.85
CA ALA A 140 5.86 7.21 7.43
C ALA A 140 4.90 7.88 8.41
N VAL A 141 3.70 7.31 8.56
CA VAL A 141 2.72 7.72 9.56
C VAL A 141 2.28 6.49 10.36
N HIS A 142 2.28 6.58 11.68
CA HIS A 142 1.70 5.55 12.54
C HIS A 142 0.18 5.54 12.42
N ILE A 143 -0.44 4.37 12.35
CA ILE A 143 -1.90 4.21 12.25
C ILE A 143 -2.45 3.46 13.47
N ALA A 144 -3.73 3.68 13.80
CA ALA A 144 -4.42 3.08 14.95
C ALA A 144 -4.90 1.63 14.72
N ARG A 145 -4.51 1.05 13.59
CA ARG A 145 -4.83 -0.32 13.19
C ARG A 145 -3.64 -0.96 12.47
N THR A 146 -3.81 -2.17 11.98
CA THR A 146 -2.83 -2.79 11.09
C THR A 146 -3.29 -2.75 9.65
N PHE A 147 -2.40 -2.38 8.74
CA PHE A 147 -2.57 -2.44 7.29
C PHE A 147 -1.46 -3.32 6.71
N PHE A 148 -1.82 -4.39 5.97
CA PHE A 148 -0.88 -5.46 5.56
C PHE A 148 0.06 -5.94 6.68
N GLY A 149 -0.49 -6.09 7.88
CA GLY A 149 0.25 -6.52 9.07
C GLY A 149 1.25 -5.48 9.61
N ARG A 150 1.12 -4.20 9.25
CA ARG A 150 1.96 -3.08 9.72
C ARG A 150 1.12 -2.02 10.40
N SER A 151 1.64 -1.38 11.44
CA SER A 151 0.98 -0.28 12.18
C SER A 151 1.43 1.09 11.68
N GLU A 152 1.84 1.14 10.42
CA GLU A 152 2.38 2.31 9.75
C GLU A 152 2.11 2.23 8.25
N VAL A 153 1.95 3.38 7.63
CA VAL A 153 1.77 3.55 6.18
C VAL A 153 2.78 4.56 5.63
N TRP A 154 3.10 4.44 4.35
CA TRP A 154 4.10 5.29 3.68
C TRP A 154 3.52 5.90 2.41
N PRO A 155 2.95 7.11 2.51
CA PRO A 155 2.52 7.86 1.34
C PRO A 155 3.70 8.39 0.52
N ASP A 156 3.46 8.71 -0.75
CA ASP A 156 4.50 9.24 -1.64
C ASP A 156 5.09 10.55 -1.10
N ILE A 157 4.22 11.46 -0.65
CA ILE A 157 4.62 12.73 -0.03
C ILE A 157 3.78 12.98 1.21
N LEU A 158 4.45 13.38 2.29
CA LEU A 158 3.82 13.82 3.53
C LEU A 158 3.97 15.33 3.67
N VAL A 159 2.90 15.99 4.10
CA VAL A 159 2.87 17.38 4.55
C VAL A 159 2.38 17.41 6.00
N PRO A 160 3.24 17.05 6.98
CA PRO A 160 2.83 16.89 8.38
C PRO A 160 2.23 18.15 9.00
N GLN A 161 2.70 19.33 8.59
CA GLN A 161 2.20 20.62 9.07
C GLN A 161 0.69 20.78 8.82
N LEU A 162 0.18 20.11 7.79
CA LEU A 162 -1.24 20.11 7.43
C LEU A 162 -1.93 18.78 7.74
N ARG A 163 -1.20 17.75 8.21
CA ARG A 163 -1.68 16.35 8.27
C ARG A 163 -2.32 15.93 6.94
N ILE A 164 -1.61 16.17 5.85
CA ILE A 164 -2.02 15.78 4.50
C ILE A 164 -0.97 14.82 3.93
N ALA A 165 -1.44 13.71 3.39
CA ALA A 165 -0.70 12.78 2.57
C ALA A 165 -1.06 13.00 1.09
N ILE A 166 -0.08 12.90 0.20
CA ILE A 166 -0.27 13.00 -1.25
C ILE A 166 0.19 11.70 -1.88
N GLU A 167 -0.64 11.15 -2.75
CA GLU A 167 -0.42 9.91 -3.50
C GLU A 167 -0.46 10.24 -4.99
N TYR A 168 0.46 9.67 -5.77
CA TYR A 168 0.47 9.74 -7.22
C TYR A 168 0.24 8.34 -7.79
N ASP A 169 -0.95 8.11 -8.31
CA ASP A 169 -1.31 6.83 -8.93
C ASP A 169 -1.14 6.91 -10.44
N ASP A 170 -0.43 5.93 -10.99
CA ASP A 170 -0.36 5.68 -12.42
C ASP A 170 -0.53 4.18 -12.67
N PRO A 171 -1.37 3.77 -13.64
CA PRO A 171 -1.63 2.36 -13.91
C PRO A 171 -0.38 1.61 -14.41
N GLY A 172 0.68 2.34 -14.74
CA GLY A 172 1.99 1.86 -15.13
C GLY A 172 1.98 1.15 -16.48
N ARG A 173 3.14 0.61 -16.87
CA ARG A 173 3.29 -0.16 -18.13
C ARG A 173 2.37 -1.38 -18.21
N SER A 174 1.98 -1.92 -17.06
CA SER A 174 1.13 -3.12 -16.98
C SER A 174 -0.37 -2.86 -17.05
N ARG A 175 -0.79 -1.58 -16.99
CA ARG A 175 -2.20 -1.12 -16.95
C ARG A 175 -3.08 -1.81 -15.91
N ARG A 176 -2.49 -2.29 -14.81
CA ARG A 176 -3.19 -3.05 -13.75
C ARG A 176 -2.94 -2.50 -12.35
N ALA A 177 -2.08 -1.50 -12.19
CA ALA A 177 -1.94 -0.82 -10.91
C ALA A 177 -3.21 0.00 -10.62
N HIS A 178 -3.61 0.05 -9.34
CA HIS A 178 -4.73 0.85 -8.85
C HIS A 178 -6.11 0.56 -9.48
N LEU A 179 -6.33 -0.69 -9.93
CA LEU A 179 -7.64 -1.19 -10.40
C LEU A 179 -8.08 -2.40 -9.57
N GLY A 180 -9.38 -2.53 -9.33
CA GLY A 180 -9.98 -3.68 -8.64
C GLY A 180 -9.50 -3.86 -7.20
N LEU A 181 -8.92 -5.01 -6.86
CA LEU A 181 -8.42 -5.30 -5.50
C LEU A 181 -7.36 -4.30 -5.01
N LYS A 182 -6.61 -3.68 -5.93
CA LYS A 182 -5.64 -2.63 -5.57
C LYS A 182 -6.31 -1.32 -5.19
N GLU A 183 -7.42 -0.98 -5.84
CA GLU A 183 -8.23 0.20 -5.49
C GLU A 183 -8.88 0.04 -4.11
N ALA A 184 -9.43 -1.14 -3.80
CA ALA A 184 -9.97 -1.41 -2.46
C ALA A 184 -8.88 -1.29 -1.38
N SER A 185 -7.65 -1.74 -1.67
CA SER A 185 -6.51 -1.58 -0.77
C SER A 185 -6.06 -0.11 -0.63
N ASP A 186 -6.17 0.69 -1.70
CA ASP A 186 -5.88 2.13 -1.66
C ASP A 186 -6.89 2.85 -0.78
N LEU A 187 -8.18 2.50 -0.87
CA LEU A 187 -9.22 3.03 0.00
C LEU A 187 -9.01 2.65 1.47
N GLU A 188 -8.66 1.38 1.77
CA GLU A 188 -8.38 0.96 3.15
C GLU A 188 -7.17 1.72 3.75
N LYS A 189 -6.15 2.03 2.92
CA LYS A 189 -5.02 2.88 3.31
C LYS A 189 -5.48 4.30 3.62
N ASP A 190 -6.33 4.87 2.77
CA ASP A 190 -6.86 6.23 2.92
C ASP A 190 -7.71 6.33 4.20
N GLU A 191 -8.57 5.34 4.47
CA GLU A 191 -9.33 5.25 5.71
C GLU A 191 -8.42 5.11 6.94
N ALA A 192 -7.33 4.33 6.86
CA ALA A 192 -6.41 4.14 7.98
C ALA A 192 -5.67 5.43 8.34
N LEU A 193 -5.41 6.28 7.36
CA LEU A 193 -4.89 7.64 7.56
C LEU A 193 -5.97 8.57 8.13
N ALA A 194 -7.20 8.51 7.61
CA ALA A 194 -8.32 9.32 8.06
C ALA A 194 -8.65 9.10 9.54
N GLU A 195 -8.66 7.84 10.01
CA GLU A 195 -8.89 7.50 11.43
C GLU A 195 -7.90 8.17 12.38
N VAL A 196 -6.68 8.42 11.90
CA VAL A 196 -5.65 9.11 12.67
C VAL A 196 -5.52 10.56 12.25
N GLY A 197 -6.56 11.17 11.68
CA GLY A 197 -6.65 12.60 11.41
C GLY A 197 -5.77 13.09 10.25
N TRP A 198 -5.44 12.24 9.30
CA TRP A 198 -4.78 12.62 8.05
C TRP A 198 -5.77 12.65 6.89
N GLU A 199 -5.63 13.63 6.00
CA GLU A 199 -6.37 13.64 4.72
C GLU A 199 -5.46 13.14 3.60
N VAL A 200 -6.03 12.43 2.64
CA VAL A 200 -5.30 11.98 1.44
C VAL A 200 -5.77 12.75 0.23
N ILE A 201 -4.82 13.40 -0.46
CA ILE A 201 -5.02 13.98 -1.80
C ILE A 201 -4.40 13.03 -2.81
N ARG A 202 -5.19 12.52 -3.75
CA ARG A 202 -4.76 11.48 -4.68
C ARG A 202 -4.75 11.99 -6.11
N ILE A 203 -3.58 12.03 -6.73
CA ILE A 203 -3.41 12.38 -8.13
C ILE A 203 -3.61 11.10 -8.95
N ARG A 204 -4.69 11.05 -9.73
CA ARG A 204 -5.10 9.89 -10.53
C ARG A 204 -4.71 10.12 -11.98
N ALA A 205 -3.54 9.62 -12.40
CA ALA A 205 -3.00 9.82 -13.73
C ALA A 205 -3.37 8.68 -14.70
N GLY A 206 -3.04 8.85 -15.99
CA GLY A 206 -3.04 7.74 -16.95
C GLY A 206 -4.41 7.12 -17.26
N GLY A 207 -5.49 7.86 -17.06
CA GLY A 207 -6.86 7.41 -17.32
C GLY A 207 -7.53 6.71 -16.15
N LEU A 208 -6.96 6.80 -14.95
CA LEU A 208 -7.62 6.36 -13.72
C LEU A 208 -8.82 7.25 -13.37
N GLU A 209 -9.89 6.63 -12.89
CA GLU A 209 -11.08 7.35 -12.42
C GLU A 209 -10.84 7.99 -11.04
N SER A 210 -11.70 8.95 -10.71
CA SER A 210 -11.74 9.59 -9.40
C SER A 210 -12.20 8.59 -8.33
N LEU A 211 -11.55 8.59 -7.17
CA LEU A 211 -11.96 7.82 -6.00
C LEU A 211 -12.78 8.64 -4.99
N GLY A 212 -13.04 9.91 -5.28
CA GLY A 212 -13.83 10.77 -4.40
C GLY A 212 -13.40 12.24 -4.44
N ALA A 213 -13.86 12.99 -3.44
CA ALA A 213 -13.74 14.45 -3.42
C ALA A 213 -12.28 14.94 -3.49
N ASN A 214 -11.33 14.22 -2.88
CA ASN A 214 -9.92 14.61 -2.83
C ASN A 214 -9.07 14.02 -3.97
N SER A 215 -9.70 13.43 -4.99
CA SER A 215 -9.01 12.97 -6.19
C SER A 215 -8.81 14.10 -7.19
N ILE A 216 -7.63 14.17 -7.78
CA ILE A 216 -7.28 15.07 -8.88
C ILE A 216 -6.94 14.20 -10.08
N VAL A 217 -7.89 14.10 -11.02
CA VAL A 217 -7.72 13.30 -12.23
C VAL A 217 -6.92 14.09 -13.27
N CYS A 218 -5.89 13.48 -13.84
CA CYS A 218 -5.10 14.11 -14.89
C CYS A 218 -4.60 13.09 -15.91
N ARG A 219 -4.15 13.58 -17.08
CA ARG A 219 -3.48 12.71 -18.06
C ARG A 219 -2.02 12.44 -17.66
N ALA A 220 -1.36 13.47 -17.13
CA ALA A 220 0.02 13.47 -16.70
C ALA A 220 0.24 14.60 -15.67
N LEU A 221 1.33 14.51 -14.91
CA LEU A 221 1.76 15.56 -13.98
C LEU A 221 2.13 16.86 -14.74
N THR A 222 1.52 17.97 -14.35
CA THR A 222 1.78 19.31 -14.88
C THR A 222 1.78 20.35 -13.75
N PRO A 223 2.28 21.58 -13.96
CA PRO A 223 2.19 22.65 -12.96
C PRO A 223 0.75 22.92 -12.49
N ALA A 224 -0.22 22.89 -13.41
CA ALA A 224 -1.63 23.08 -13.06
C ALA A 224 -2.18 22.00 -12.12
N VAL A 225 -1.70 20.74 -12.25
CA VAL A 225 -2.06 19.68 -11.30
C VAL A 225 -1.50 19.98 -9.91
N VAL A 226 -0.28 20.54 -9.83
CA VAL A 226 0.33 20.94 -8.56
C VAL A 226 -0.42 22.11 -7.92
N GLU A 227 -0.86 23.09 -8.71
CA GLU A 227 -1.73 24.17 -8.20
C GLU A 227 -3.05 23.60 -7.67
N ALA A 228 -3.69 22.67 -8.39
CA ALA A 228 -4.92 22.01 -7.93
C ALA A 228 -4.71 21.24 -6.61
N VAL A 229 -3.52 20.66 -6.39
CA VAL A 229 -3.16 20.03 -5.11
C VAL A 229 -3.08 21.09 -4.00
N VAL A 230 -2.42 22.22 -4.25
CA VAL A 230 -2.31 23.32 -3.26
C VAL A 230 -3.70 23.91 -2.96
N ASP A 231 -4.54 24.12 -3.97
CA ASP A 231 -5.92 24.58 -3.80
C ASP A 231 -6.74 23.60 -2.97
N ARG A 232 -6.55 22.30 -3.20
CA ARG A 232 -7.19 21.26 -2.36
C ARG A 232 -6.69 21.31 -0.92
N MET A 233 -5.40 21.56 -0.67
CA MET A 233 -4.91 21.79 0.70
C MET A 233 -5.59 22.99 1.35
N ARG A 234 -5.79 24.09 0.60
CA ARG A 234 -6.49 25.28 1.10
C ARG A 234 -7.95 24.99 1.45
N GLN A 235 -8.64 24.17 0.65
CA GLN A 235 -9.99 23.74 0.94
C GLN A 235 -10.07 22.88 2.21
N LEU A 236 -9.08 21.99 2.42
CA LEU A 236 -9.07 21.05 3.54
C LEU A 236 -8.61 21.66 4.87
N ARG A 237 -7.76 22.70 4.84
CA ARG A 237 -7.09 23.26 6.03
C ARG A 237 -7.19 24.77 6.18
N GLY A 238 -7.75 25.46 5.19
CA GLY A 238 -7.82 26.91 5.13
C GLY A 238 -6.58 27.55 4.51
N GLY A 239 -6.77 28.75 3.93
CA GLY A 239 -5.70 29.50 3.28
C GLY A 239 -4.53 29.81 4.21
N ALA A 240 -4.82 30.34 5.41
CA ALA A 240 -3.80 30.74 6.38
C ALA A 240 -2.83 29.60 6.77
N ALA A 241 -3.32 28.37 6.91
CA ALA A 241 -2.48 27.22 7.24
C ALA A 241 -1.53 26.86 6.09
N VAL A 242 -2.00 26.96 4.84
CA VAL A 242 -1.18 26.73 3.64
C VAL A 242 -0.19 27.88 3.44
N ASP A 243 -0.61 29.13 3.65
CA ASP A 243 0.24 30.31 3.52
C ASP A 243 1.41 30.27 4.53
N ALA A 244 1.19 29.75 5.73
CA ALA A 244 2.24 29.57 6.74
C ALA A 244 3.39 28.66 6.29
N ILE A 245 3.14 27.76 5.33
CA ILE A 245 4.15 26.87 4.75
C ILE A 245 4.49 27.23 3.31
N ALA A 246 3.93 28.29 2.74
CA ALA A 246 4.24 28.69 1.38
C ALA A 246 5.73 29.09 1.24
N VAL A 247 6.31 28.77 0.09
CA VAL A 247 7.59 29.35 -0.31
C VAL A 247 7.27 30.73 -0.89
N ALA A 248 7.88 31.78 -0.35
CA ALA A 248 7.74 33.10 -0.94
C ALA A 248 8.20 33.01 -2.39
N ALA A 249 7.38 33.51 -3.33
CA ALA A 249 7.85 33.68 -4.69
C ALA A 249 9.17 34.46 -4.62
N SER A 250 10.26 33.87 -5.08
CA SER A 250 11.49 34.62 -5.25
C SER A 250 11.11 35.75 -6.20
N ALA A 251 11.06 36.98 -5.67
CA ALA A 251 10.92 38.17 -6.49
C ALA A 251 12.13 38.14 -7.42
N ALA A 252 11.93 37.65 -8.63
CA ALA A 252 12.88 37.76 -9.71
C ALA A 252 12.90 39.23 -10.08
N SER A 253 13.88 39.94 -9.52
CA SER A 253 14.39 41.21 -10.04
C SER A 253 15.01 41.01 -11.41
#